data_AF-A0A183TGW9-F1
#
_entry.id   AF-A0A183TGW9-F1
#
_cell.length_a   1.000
_cell.length_b   1.000
_cell.length_c   1.000
_cell.angle_alpha   90.00
_cell.angle_beta   90.00
_cell.angle_gamma   90.00
#
_symmetry.space_group_name_H-M   'P 1'
#
loop_
_entity.id
_entity.type
_entity.pdbx_description
1 polymer ?
#
loop_
_entity_poly.entity_id
_entity_poly.type
_entity_poly.pdbx_seq_one_letter_code
_entity_poly.pdbx_strand_id
1 'polypeptide(L)'
;MELRVKFQKLSPTTQDHDETLVHNLSTKELTPGQFKVLKYEASCNTADADPDNIVATIESVLKHSQEADDTKHLIRQQVTYLLLTHKPRVAIPRVEQYPLRTLNADRSIVILPADKGRSTVVLNKSEYLRKANALLDDRHAYLRCDGDPMKKLVAKIKATLASL
;
A
#
# COMPACT_ATOMS: atom_id res chain seq x y z
N MET A 1 13.57 28.03 16.11
CA MET A 1 13.93 27.03 17.15
C MET A 1 13.07 25.75 17.11
N GLU A 2 11.76 25.81 16.79
CA GLU A 2 10.88 24.63 16.81
C GLU A 2 11.19 23.54 15.77
N LEU A 3 11.57 23.91 14.54
CA LEU A 3 11.72 22.94 13.44
C LEU A 3 12.86 21.94 13.72
N ARG A 4 13.98 22.42 14.27
CA ARG A 4 15.17 21.60 14.60
C ARG A 4 14.87 20.51 15.63
N VAL A 5 14.00 20.79 16.60
CA VAL A 5 13.56 19.83 17.63
C VAL A 5 12.59 18.80 17.03
N LYS A 6 11.70 19.24 16.12
CA LYS A 6 10.76 18.35 15.43
C LYS A 6 11.47 17.31 14.56
N PHE A 7 12.59 17.66 13.90
CA PHE A 7 13.39 16.72 13.10
C PHE A 7 14.15 15.66 13.92
N GLN A 8 14.58 15.98 15.15
CA GLN A 8 15.23 14.99 16.03
C GLN A 8 14.29 13.89 16.52
N LYS A 9 12.97 14.11 16.44
CA LYS A 9 11.93 13.19 16.93
C LYS A 9 11.50 12.14 15.89
N LEU A 10 12.14 12.08 14.72
CA LEU A 10 11.79 11.18 13.61
C LEU A 10 12.49 9.81 13.66
N SER A 11 13.04 9.40 14.81
CA SER A 11 13.53 8.03 14.97
C SER A 11 12.37 7.04 14.89
N PRO A 12 12.45 5.98 14.06
CA PRO A 12 11.38 5.01 13.96
C PRO A 12 11.26 4.26 15.29
N THR A 13 10.13 4.44 15.97
CA THR A 13 9.75 3.58 17.08
C THR A 13 9.36 2.22 16.50
N THR A 14 10.27 1.25 16.58
CA THR A 14 9.95 -0.18 16.41
C THR A 14 9.09 -0.61 17.60
N GLN A 15 7.80 -0.29 17.56
CA GLN A 15 6.82 -1.04 18.32
C GLN A 15 6.59 -2.37 17.59
N ASP A 16 7.39 -3.36 17.99
CA ASP A 16 7.19 -4.76 17.64
C ASP A 16 6.08 -5.30 18.54
N HIS A 17 4.84 -5.01 18.20
CA HIS A 17 3.72 -5.80 18.72
C HIS A 17 3.62 -7.05 17.88
N ASP A 18 3.76 -8.21 18.53
CA ASP A 18 3.64 -9.56 17.97
C ASP A 18 2.18 -9.87 17.58
N GLU A 19 1.56 -8.96 16.81
CA GLU A 19 0.29 -9.22 16.16
C GLU A 19 0.55 -10.18 15.01
N THR A 20 -0.13 -11.33 15.03
CA THR A 20 -0.07 -12.30 13.93
C THR A 20 -0.70 -11.66 12.69
N LEU A 21 0.13 -11.05 11.83
CA LEU A 21 -0.31 -10.34 10.63
C LEU A 21 -0.71 -11.25 9.46
N VAL A 22 -0.59 -12.58 9.60
CA VAL A 22 -0.95 -13.52 8.54
C VAL A 22 -1.77 -14.66 9.13
N HIS A 23 -3.03 -14.77 8.72
CA HIS A 23 -3.94 -15.85 9.11
C HIS A 23 -4.13 -16.81 7.94
N ASN A 24 -3.61 -18.02 8.07
CA ASN A 24 -3.85 -19.07 7.10
C ASN A 24 -5.08 -19.90 7.50
N LEU A 25 -6.18 -19.76 6.76
CA LEU A 25 -7.39 -20.56 6.90
C LEU A 25 -7.58 -21.52 5.71
N SER A 26 -6.59 -21.60 4.82
CA SER A 26 -6.58 -22.58 3.74
C SER A 26 -6.17 -23.94 4.26
N THR A 27 -6.45 -25.00 3.49
CA THR A 27 -6.00 -26.36 3.81
C THR A 27 -4.53 -26.60 3.44
N LYS A 28 -3.83 -25.58 2.93
CA LYS A 28 -2.43 -25.69 2.52
C LYS A 28 -1.51 -25.24 3.64
N GLU A 29 -0.41 -25.97 3.80
CA GLU A 29 0.68 -25.52 4.65
C GLU A 29 1.52 -24.48 3.92
N LEU A 30 1.77 -23.36 4.61
CA LEU A 30 2.64 -22.31 4.12
C LEU A 30 4.03 -22.47 4.72
N THR A 31 5.05 -22.32 3.89
CA THR A 31 6.45 -22.36 4.35
C THR A 31 6.79 -21.10 5.14
N PRO A 32 7.82 -21.12 6.01
CA PRO A 32 8.27 -19.94 6.74
C PRO A 32 8.62 -18.76 5.82
N GLY A 33 9.19 -19.04 4.64
CA GLY A 33 9.49 -18.01 3.63
C GLY A 33 8.23 -17.35 3.06
N GLN A 34 7.16 -18.13 2.86
CA GLN A 34 5.88 -17.61 2.38
C GLN A 34 5.20 -16.75 3.45
N PHE A 35 5.18 -17.19 4.72
CA PHE A 35 4.68 -16.38 5.83
C PHE A 35 5.41 -15.04 5.95
N LYS A 36 6.73 -15.06 5.81
CA LYS A 36 7.55 -13.84 5.89
C LYS A 36 7.19 -12.83 4.79
N VAL A 37 7.01 -13.30 3.56
CA VAL A 37 6.62 -12.45 2.43
C VAL A 37 5.22 -11.86 2.59
N LEU A 38 4.26 -12.67 3.08
CA LEU A 38 2.89 -12.21 3.32
C LEU A 38 2.78 -11.18 4.45
N LYS A 39 3.71 -11.20 5.41
CA LYS A 39 3.84 -10.14 6.43
C LYS A 39 4.24 -8.79 5.82
N TYR A 40 4.99 -8.79 4.70
CA TYR A 40 5.45 -7.55 4.05
C TYR A 40 4.39 -6.89 3.17
N GLU A 41 3.55 -7.64 2.45
CA GLU A 41 2.46 -7.07 1.62
C GLU A 41 1.55 -6.13 2.43
N ALA A 42 1.32 -6.44 3.72
CA ALA A 42 0.60 -5.60 4.66
C ALA A 42 1.31 -4.27 5.05
N SER A 43 2.54 -4.04 4.58
CA SER A 43 3.41 -2.93 5.03
C SER A 43 4.04 -2.11 3.92
N CYS A 44 3.94 -2.56 2.66
CA CYS A 44 4.60 -1.90 1.54
C CYS A 44 3.67 -0.91 0.82
N ASN A 45 3.26 0.14 1.52
CA ASN A 45 2.97 1.41 0.85
C ASN A 45 4.30 2.11 0.55
N THR A 46 5.07 1.55 -0.38
CA THR A 46 6.16 2.29 -1.04
C THR A 46 5.54 3.07 -2.19
N ALA A 47 4.69 4.05 -1.88
CA ALA A 47 4.56 5.16 -2.80
C ALA A 47 5.93 5.82 -2.83
N ASP A 48 6.58 5.72 -3.99
CA ASP A 48 7.81 6.41 -4.35
C ASP A 48 7.79 7.81 -3.77
N ALA A 49 8.53 8.01 -2.69
CA ALA A 49 8.77 9.34 -2.20
C ALA A 49 9.80 9.92 -3.17
N ASP A 50 9.31 10.57 -4.22
CA ASP A 50 10.13 11.18 -5.26
C ASP A 50 11.14 12.14 -4.59
N PRO A 51 12.45 11.82 -4.61
CA PRO A 51 13.47 12.65 -3.99
C PRO A 51 13.43 14.09 -4.50
N ASP A 52 13.10 14.28 -5.78
CA ASP A 52 13.05 15.60 -6.41
C ASP A 52 11.89 16.42 -5.85
N ASN A 53 10.72 15.81 -5.67
CA ASN A 53 9.57 16.46 -5.04
C ASN A 53 9.82 16.80 -3.56
N ILE A 54 10.53 15.95 -2.82
CA ILE A 54 10.92 16.23 -1.43
C ILE A 54 11.86 17.45 -1.37
N VAL A 55 12.90 17.47 -2.21
CA VAL A 55 13.85 18.59 -2.28
C VAL A 55 13.14 19.88 -2.69
N ALA A 56 12.31 19.83 -3.73
CA ALA A 56 11.54 20.99 -4.21
C ALA A 56 10.61 21.55 -3.13
N THR A 57 9.92 20.67 -2.39
CA THR A 57 9.02 21.07 -1.31
C THR A 57 9.80 21.74 -0.18
N ILE A 58 10.91 21.14 0.25
CA ILE A 58 11.73 21.69 1.34
C ILE A 58 12.37 23.01 0.92
N GLU A 59 12.91 23.12 -0.28
CA GLU A 59 13.50 24.38 -0.77
C GLU A 59 12.47 25.49 -0.93
N SER A 60 11.25 25.15 -1.38
CA SER A 60 10.15 26.11 -1.41
C SER A 60 9.82 26.62 0.00
N VAL A 61 9.74 25.75 1.00
CA VAL A 61 9.52 26.15 2.40
C VAL A 61 10.67 27.01 2.93
N LEU A 62 11.93 26.66 2.63
CA LEU A 62 13.10 27.43 3.06
C LEU A 62 13.18 28.81 2.40
N LYS A 63 12.74 28.93 1.14
CA LYS A 63 12.69 30.21 0.42
C LYS A 63 11.72 31.20 1.06
N HIS A 64 10.60 30.72 1.56
CA HIS A 64 9.55 31.55 2.18
C HIS A 64 9.69 31.67 3.71
N SER A 65 10.69 31.03 4.33
CA SER A 65 10.91 31.12 5.77
C SER A 65 11.73 32.34 6.17
N GLN A 66 11.46 32.87 7.36
CA GLN A 66 12.17 34.02 7.95
C GLN A 66 13.39 33.58 8.81
N GLU A 67 13.83 32.34 8.66
CA GLU A 67 14.98 31.79 9.37
C GLU A 67 16.30 32.37 8.83
N ALA A 68 17.34 32.41 9.67
CA ALA A 68 18.67 32.85 9.28
C ALA A 68 19.29 31.94 8.21
N ASP A 69 20.13 32.50 7.33
CA ASP A 69 20.74 31.76 6.22
C ASP A 69 21.57 30.56 6.68
N ASP A 70 22.27 30.67 7.81
CA ASP A 70 23.01 29.55 8.42
C ASP A 70 22.09 28.38 8.80
N THR A 71 20.87 28.69 9.26
CA THR A 71 19.88 27.67 9.63
C THR A 71 19.30 27.01 8.39
N LYS A 72 19.01 27.79 7.34
CA LYS A 72 18.58 27.26 6.04
C LYS A 72 19.65 26.35 5.43
N HIS A 73 20.92 26.78 5.47
CA HIS A 73 22.04 25.98 4.98
C HIS A 73 22.20 24.67 5.75
N LEU A 74 22.06 24.70 7.07
CA LEU A 74 22.10 23.49 7.87
C LEU A 74 20.97 22.51 7.50
N ILE A 75 19.75 23.01 7.32
CA ILE A 75 18.61 22.16 6.93
C ILE A 75 18.90 21.50 5.57
N ARG A 76 19.43 22.26 4.60
CA ARG A 76 19.87 21.70 3.30
C ARG A 76 20.90 20.60 3.48
N GLN A 77 21.94 20.82 4.30
CA GLN A 77 22.95 19.80 4.57
C GLN A 77 22.35 18.54 5.18
N GLN A 78 21.43 18.67 6.14
CA GLN A 78 20.75 17.53 6.75
C GLN A 78 19.89 16.76 5.75
N VAL A 79 19.15 17.47 4.90
CA VAL A 79 18.30 16.85 3.86
C VAL A 79 19.16 16.15 2.82
N THR A 80 20.22 16.79 2.33
CA THR A 80 21.19 16.18 1.43
C THR A 80 21.82 14.93 2.06
N TYR A 81 22.22 14.99 3.32
CA TYR A 81 22.74 13.83 4.05
C TYR A 81 21.72 12.68 4.15
N LEU A 82 20.45 12.98 4.47
CA LEU A 82 19.38 11.98 4.53
C LEU A 82 19.12 11.33 3.17
N LEU A 83 19.15 12.11 2.09
CA LEU A 83 18.96 11.60 0.73
C LEU A 83 20.15 10.76 0.26
N LEU A 84 21.39 11.18 0.57
CA LEU A 84 22.60 10.42 0.25
C LEU A 84 22.74 9.12 1.07
N THR A 85 22.23 9.10 2.30
CA THR A 85 22.24 7.90 3.15
C THR A 85 21.04 7.00 2.90
N HIS A 86 20.03 7.48 2.18
CA HIS A 86 18.87 6.69 1.80
C HIS A 86 19.31 5.54 0.87
N LYS A 87 19.18 4.31 1.36
CA LYS A 87 19.27 3.12 0.53
C LYS A 87 17.86 2.82 0.01
N PRO A 88 17.61 2.88 -1.31
CA PRO A 88 16.36 2.40 -1.88
C PRO A 88 16.14 0.98 -1.35
N ARG A 89 15.04 0.78 -0.63
CA ARG A 89 14.68 -0.58 -0.22
C ARG A 89 14.45 -1.35 -1.51
N VAL A 90 15.21 -2.43 -1.70
CA VAL A 90 14.92 -3.40 -2.77
C VAL A 90 13.49 -3.83 -2.55
N ALA A 91 12.62 -3.56 -3.53
CA ALA A 91 11.18 -3.79 -3.39
C ALA A 91 10.88 -5.19 -2.84
N ILE A 92 11.64 -6.22 -3.30
CA ILE A 92 11.60 -7.59 -2.80
C ILE A 92 12.99 -8.25 -2.96
N PRO A 93 13.70 -8.64 -1.88
CA PRO A 93 15.03 -9.24 -1.96
C PRO A 93 14.97 -10.62 -2.65
N ARG A 94 16.07 -11.05 -3.28
CA ARG A 94 16.13 -12.30 -4.09
C ARG A 94 15.63 -13.54 -3.34
N VAL A 95 15.93 -13.63 -2.04
CA VAL A 95 15.50 -14.74 -1.16
C VAL A 95 13.97 -14.82 -1.00
N GLU A 96 13.28 -13.70 -1.13
CA GLU A 96 11.83 -13.58 -0.97
C GLU A 96 11.08 -13.69 -2.32
N GLN A 97 11.79 -13.60 -3.44
CA GLN A 97 11.19 -13.75 -4.77
C GLN A 97 10.68 -15.17 -5.02
N TYR A 98 11.39 -16.20 -4.56
CA TYR A 98 10.96 -17.59 -4.77
C TYR A 98 9.66 -17.92 -4.00
N PRO A 99 9.57 -17.67 -2.67
CA PRO A 99 8.31 -17.84 -1.94
C PRO A 99 7.15 -17.07 -2.57
N LEU A 100 7.38 -15.81 -2.97
CA LEU A 100 6.35 -15.00 -3.63
C LEU A 100 5.90 -15.61 -4.97
N ARG A 101 6.83 -16.09 -5.80
CA ARG A 101 6.51 -16.77 -7.06
C ARG A 101 5.68 -18.03 -6.83
N THR A 102 6.02 -18.81 -5.80
CA THR A 102 5.27 -20.03 -5.48
C THR A 102 3.84 -19.72 -5.03
N LEU A 103 3.65 -18.67 -4.21
CA LEU A 103 2.32 -18.19 -3.81
C LEU A 103 1.51 -17.71 -5.02
N ASN A 104 2.11 -16.89 -5.88
CA ASN A 104 1.45 -16.38 -7.09
C ASN A 104 1.12 -17.47 -8.11
N ALA A 105 1.92 -18.54 -8.18
CA ALA A 105 1.65 -19.68 -9.04
C ALA A 105 0.51 -20.58 -8.51
N ASP A 106 0.24 -20.53 -7.21
CA ASP A 106 -0.77 -21.37 -6.58
C ASP A 106 -2.19 -20.85 -6.82
N ARG A 107 -2.84 -21.40 -7.85
CA ARG A 107 -4.21 -21.04 -8.22
C ARG A 107 -5.28 -21.61 -7.29
N SER A 108 -4.92 -22.44 -6.32
CA SER A 108 -5.87 -23.07 -5.40
C SER A 108 -6.17 -22.23 -4.15
N ILE A 109 -5.35 -21.21 -3.89
CA ILE A 109 -5.53 -20.28 -2.78
C ILE A 109 -5.89 -18.88 -3.26
N VAL A 110 -6.46 -18.08 -2.37
CA VAL A 110 -6.68 -16.64 -2.53
C VAL A 110 -6.10 -15.95 -1.31
N ILE A 111 -5.36 -14.88 -1.56
CA ILE A 111 -4.66 -14.09 -0.55
C ILE A 111 -5.31 -12.70 -0.57
N LEU A 112 -5.82 -12.25 0.58
CA LEU A 112 -6.61 -11.03 0.70
C LEU A 112 -6.14 -10.22 1.90
N PRO A 113 -6.14 -8.88 1.83
CA PRO A 113 -6.05 -8.07 3.04
C PRO A 113 -7.31 -8.31 3.89
N ALA A 114 -7.11 -8.43 5.20
CA ALA A 114 -8.20 -8.39 6.16
C ALA A 114 -8.70 -6.96 6.34
N ASP A 115 -10.00 -6.81 6.59
CA ASP A 115 -10.63 -5.50 6.82
C ASP A 115 -10.05 -4.75 8.04
N LYS A 116 -9.43 -5.47 8.99
CA LYS A 116 -8.87 -4.92 10.22
C LYS A 116 -7.40 -5.28 10.41
N GLY A 117 -6.61 -4.34 10.92
CA GLY A 117 -5.32 -4.62 11.55
C GLY A 117 -4.16 -4.94 10.62
N ARG A 118 -4.19 -4.50 9.35
CA ARG A 118 -3.12 -4.79 8.37
C ARG A 118 -2.78 -6.28 8.32
N SER A 119 -3.78 -7.14 8.50
CA SER A 119 -3.57 -8.59 8.45
C SER A 119 -3.83 -9.11 7.04
N THR A 120 -3.22 -10.22 6.69
CA THR A 120 -3.39 -10.92 5.42
C THR A 120 -4.04 -12.27 5.70
N VAL A 121 -5.14 -12.58 5.01
CA VAL A 121 -5.84 -13.87 5.13
C VAL A 121 -5.59 -14.70 3.89
N VAL A 122 -5.27 -15.98 4.09
CA VAL A 122 -5.12 -16.97 3.02
C VAL A 122 -6.27 -17.96 3.10
N LEU A 123 -7.02 -18.11 2.01
CA LEU A 123 -8.20 -18.97 1.89
C LEU A 123 -8.07 -19.97 0.76
N ASN A 124 -8.81 -21.08 0.86
CA ASN A 124 -9.05 -21.93 -0.31
C ASN A 124 -9.91 -21.18 -1.33
N LYS A 125 -9.46 -21.16 -2.59
CA LYS A 125 -10.16 -20.44 -3.67
C LYS A 125 -11.56 -20.97 -3.92
N SER A 126 -11.75 -22.29 -3.89
CA SER A 126 -13.05 -22.92 -4.09
C SER A 126 -14.05 -22.50 -3.01
N GLU A 127 -13.61 -22.47 -1.75
CA GLU A 127 -14.46 -22.07 -0.62
C GLU A 127 -14.80 -20.57 -0.68
N TYR A 128 -13.80 -19.73 -0.98
CA TYR A 128 -13.99 -18.29 -1.18
C TYR A 128 -15.02 -18.02 -2.28
N LEU A 129 -14.85 -18.62 -3.47
CA LEU A 129 -15.78 -18.46 -4.58
C LEU A 129 -17.18 -18.96 -4.24
N ARG A 130 -17.29 -20.10 -3.56
CA ARG A 130 -18.58 -20.63 -3.11
C ARG A 130 -19.30 -19.64 -2.19
N LYS A 131 -18.60 -19.08 -1.20
CA LYS A 131 -19.17 -18.09 -0.27
C LYS A 131 -19.52 -16.79 -0.98
N ALA A 132 -18.64 -16.29 -1.84
CA ALA A 132 -18.88 -15.06 -2.61
C ALA A 132 -20.12 -15.19 -3.51
N ASN A 133 -20.24 -16.31 -4.25
CA ASN A 133 -21.40 -16.56 -5.09
C ASN A 133 -22.69 -16.71 -4.26
N ALA A 134 -22.63 -17.44 -3.14
CA ALA A 134 -23.80 -17.58 -2.26
C ALA A 134 -24.28 -16.22 -1.70
N LEU A 135 -23.37 -15.29 -1.41
CA LEU A 135 -23.72 -13.93 -1.00
C LEU A 135 -24.30 -13.10 -2.15
N LEU A 136 -23.74 -13.22 -3.35
CA LEU A 136 -24.19 -12.46 -4.53
C LEU A 136 -25.51 -12.99 -5.13
N ASP A 137 -25.82 -14.26 -4.92
CA ASP A 137 -27.07 -14.88 -5.36
C ASP A 137 -28.27 -14.53 -4.45
N ASP A 138 -28.04 -13.88 -3.31
CA ASP A 138 -29.10 -13.42 -2.42
C ASP A 138 -29.92 -12.29 -3.06
N ARG A 139 -31.08 -12.66 -3.61
CA ARG A 139 -32.02 -11.74 -4.26
C ARG A 139 -32.80 -10.85 -3.29
N HIS A 140 -32.74 -11.13 -2.00
CA HIS A 140 -33.31 -10.24 -0.98
C HIS A 140 -32.38 -9.06 -0.69
N ALA A 141 -31.07 -9.29 -0.73
CA ALA A 141 -30.06 -8.25 -0.50
C ALA A 141 -29.61 -7.54 -1.79
N TYR A 142 -29.54 -8.24 -2.93
CA TYR A 142 -28.97 -7.73 -4.17
C TYR A 142 -29.92 -7.87 -5.37
N LEU A 143 -29.91 -6.86 -6.24
CA LEU A 143 -30.63 -6.86 -7.53
C LEU A 143 -29.66 -7.13 -8.68
N ARG A 144 -30.04 -8.06 -9.56
CA ARG A 144 -29.23 -8.38 -10.74
C ARG A 144 -29.27 -7.21 -11.72
N CYS A 145 -28.10 -6.72 -12.12
CA CYS A 145 -27.99 -5.74 -13.20
C CYS A 145 -27.85 -6.47 -14.55
N ASP A 146 -28.80 -6.23 -15.47
CA ASP A 146 -28.78 -6.80 -16.83
C ASP A 146 -27.75 -6.13 -17.76
N GLY A 147 -27.01 -5.14 -17.25
CA GLY A 147 -25.97 -4.43 -17.96
C GLY A 147 -25.41 -3.32 -17.09
N ASP A 148 -24.37 -2.66 -17.56
CA ASP A 148 -23.79 -1.52 -16.85
C ASP A 148 -24.77 -0.33 -16.88
N PRO A 149 -25.38 0.07 -15.75
CA PRO A 149 -26.32 1.19 -15.71
C PRO A 149 -25.63 2.51 -16.08
N MET A 150 -24.32 2.62 -15.86
CA MET A 150 -23.53 3.82 -16.19
C MET A 150 -23.39 4.02 -17.69
N LYS A 151 -23.36 2.94 -18.51
CA LYS A 151 -23.25 3.07 -19.97
C LYS A 151 -24.39 3.88 -20.57
N LYS A 152 -25.62 3.69 -20.08
CA LYS A 152 -26.80 4.46 -20.53
C LYS A 152 -26.66 5.93 -20.18
N LEU A 153 -26.21 6.23 -18.96
CA LEU A 153 -26.02 7.60 -18.51
C LEU A 153 -24.92 8.31 -19.31
N VAL A 154 -23.78 7.64 -19.52
CA VAL A 154 -22.66 8.17 -20.30
C VAL A 154 -23.06 8.42 -21.76
N ALA A 155 -23.81 7.51 -22.37
CA ALA A 155 -24.32 7.70 -23.73
C ALA A 155 -25.25 8.93 -23.82
N LYS A 156 -26.11 9.11 -22.82
CA LYS A 156 -27.01 10.27 -22.74
C LYS A 156 -26.23 11.58 -22.59
N ILE A 157 -25.23 11.63 -21.71
CA ILE A 157 -24.36 12.81 -21.54
C ILE A 157 -23.63 13.13 -22.85
N LYS A 158 -23.05 12.12 -23.51
CA LYS A 158 -22.38 12.31 -24.81
C LYS A 158 -23.32 12.85 -25.88
N ALA A 159 -24.55 12.35 -25.94
CA ALA A 159 -25.56 12.85 -26.88
C ALA A 159 -25.93 14.31 -26.61
N THR A 160 -26.14 14.69 -25.34
CA THR A 160 -26.44 16.09 -24.98
C THR A 160 -25.28 17.02 -25.31
N LEU A 161 -24.03 16.61 -25.04
CA LEU A 161 -22.84 17.40 -25.36
C LEU A 161 -22.61 17.55 -26.87
N ALA A 162 -23.02 16.58 -27.67
CA ALA A 162 -22.91 16.65 -29.13
C ALA A 162 -23.98 17.55 -29.78
N SER A 163 -25.04 17.90 -29.04
CA SER A 163 -26.12 18.79 -29.49
C SER A 163 -25.97 20.25 -29.05
N LEU A 164 -24.88 20.57 -28.36
CA LEU A 164 -24.44 21.93 -28.00
C LEU A 164 -23.46 22.46 -29.05
#